data_AF-A0A533X5Y0-F1
#
_entry.id   AF-A0A533X5Y0-F1
#
_cell.length_a   1.000
_cell.length_b   1.000
_cell.length_c   1.000
_cell.angle_alpha   90.00
_cell.angle_beta   90.00
_cell.angle_gamma   90.00
#
_symmetry.space_group_name_H-M   'P 1'
#
loop_
_entity.id
_entity.type
_entity.pdbx_description
1 polymer ?
#
loop_
_entity_poly.entity_id
_entity_poly.type
_entity_poly.pdbx_seq_one_letter_code
_entity_poly.pdbx_strand_id
1 'polypeptide(L)'
;MQLRIKNSFIPWSFPEIVAKEEGFFADEGIDVTFYALDPKDVEPGNKVKWYGGLVDEGKVDAYNCCAWAALDRLSDGGKNRIVGATSSMNYAFSIFVPPDSKIRQVTDLADKEILVNLRTGSHYCNLR
;
A
#
# COMPACT_ATOMS: atom_id res chain seq x y z
N MET A 1 -14.80 6.16 19.02
CA MET A 1 -14.53 4.86 18.35
C MET A 1 -13.02 4.70 18.24
N GLN A 2 -12.44 3.51 18.49
CA GLN A 2 -11.01 3.29 18.26
C GLN A 2 -10.80 2.65 16.89
N LEU A 3 -9.81 3.12 16.14
CA LEU A 3 -9.46 2.63 14.81
C LEU A 3 -7.95 2.45 14.72
N ARG A 4 -7.49 1.25 14.35
CA ARG A 4 -6.07 0.95 14.14
C ARG A 4 -5.77 0.78 12.67
N ILE A 5 -4.97 1.68 12.12
CA ILE A 5 -4.63 1.73 10.70
C ILE A 5 -3.21 1.20 10.50
N LYS A 6 -2.99 0.35 9.50
CA LYS A 6 -1.63 -0.02 9.09
C LYS A 6 -0.90 1.20 8.50
N ASN A 7 0.20 1.61 9.13
CA ASN A 7 1.16 2.54 8.55
C ASN A 7 2.19 1.77 7.74
N SER A 8 2.32 2.10 6.47
CA SER A 8 3.20 1.38 5.53
C SER A 8 4.54 2.10 5.28
N PHE A 9 4.87 3.15 6.06
CA PHE A 9 6.08 3.99 5.91
C PHE A 9 6.30 4.57 4.50
N ILE A 10 5.26 4.56 3.69
CA ILE A 10 5.19 5.13 2.36
C ILE A 10 4.17 6.26 2.40
N PRO A 11 4.21 7.20 1.46
CA PRO A 11 3.33 8.37 1.52
C PRO A 11 1.83 8.01 1.46
N TRP A 12 1.46 6.75 1.20
CA TRP A 12 0.07 6.28 1.26
C TRP A 12 -0.57 6.43 2.63
N SER A 13 0.21 6.50 3.72
CA SER A 13 -0.32 6.72 5.06
C SER A 13 -0.29 8.20 5.47
N PHE A 14 0.21 9.08 4.61
CA PHE A 14 0.40 10.50 4.94
C PHE A 14 -0.92 11.25 5.17
N PRO A 15 -2.00 11.04 4.37
CA PRO A 15 -3.28 11.65 4.66
C PRO A 15 -3.82 11.32 6.04
N GLU A 16 -3.69 10.06 6.48
CA GLU A 16 -4.14 9.62 7.80
C GLU A 16 -3.27 10.18 8.91
N ILE A 17 -1.95 10.27 8.70
CA ILE A 17 -1.03 10.87 9.67
C ILE A 17 -1.39 12.34 9.88
N VAL A 18 -1.49 13.13 8.80
CA VAL A 18 -1.87 14.54 8.86
C VAL A 18 -3.24 14.71 9.49
N ALA A 19 -4.23 13.89 9.13
CA ALA A 19 -5.57 13.96 9.72
C ALA A 19 -5.59 13.65 11.23
N LYS A 20 -4.66 12.82 11.72
CA LYS A 20 -4.50 12.59 13.16
C LYS A 20 -3.81 13.78 13.84
N GLU A 21 -2.73 14.29 13.24
CA GLU A 21 -1.93 15.40 13.79
C GLU A 21 -2.73 16.71 13.86
N GLU A 22 -3.54 16.98 12.84
CA GLU A 22 -4.41 18.17 12.75
C GLU A 22 -5.74 18.01 13.52
N GLY A 23 -5.98 16.86 14.16
CA GLY A 23 -7.16 16.64 15.00
C GLY A 23 -8.44 16.24 14.27
N PHE A 24 -8.45 16.14 12.94
CA PHE A 24 -9.67 15.82 12.16
C PHE A 24 -10.34 14.51 12.57
N PHE A 25 -9.57 13.48 12.94
CA PHE A 25 -10.17 12.25 13.48
C PHE A 25 -10.81 12.45 14.86
N ALA A 26 -10.18 13.26 15.72
CA ALA A 26 -10.68 13.51 17.07
C ALA A 26 -11.97 14.35 17.04
N ASP A 27 -12.07 15.30 16.11
CA ASP A 27 -13.28 16.10 15.88
C ASP A 27 -14.49 15.21 15.51
N GLU A 28 -14.25 14.10 14.82
CA GLU A 28 -15.25 13.08 14.48
C GLU A 28 -15.42 11.99 15.57
N GLY A 29 -14.77 12.15 16.73
CA GLY A 29 -14.84 11.19 17.84
C GLY A 29 -14.13 9.84 17.56
N ILE A 30 -13.15 9.84 16.65
CA ILE A 30 -12.36 8.67 16.25
C ILE A 30 -10.94 8.76 16.84
N ASP A 31 -10.57 7.79 17.66
CA ASP A 31 -9.21 7.63 18.16
C ASP A 31 -8.43 6.70 17.22
N VAL A 32 -7.57 7.29 16.39
CA VAL A 32 -6.73 6.56 15.43
C VAL A 32 -5.40 6.17 16.05
N THR A 33 -5.00 4.92 15.91
CA THR A 33 -3.63 4.44 16.21
C THR A 33 -3.01 3.82 14.96
N PHE A 34 -1.68 3.83 14.87
CA PHE A 34 -0.96 3.26 13.73
C PHE A 34 -0.25 1.97 14.12
N TYR A 35 -0.48 0.92 13.33
CA TYR A 35 0.32 -0.30 13.36
C TYR A 35 1.43 -0.18 12.33
N ALA A 36 2.68 -0.28 12.78
CA ALA A 36 3.84 -0.25 11.90
C ALA A 36 4.84 -1.32 12.34
N LEU A 37 5.59 -1.88 11.38
CA LEU A 37 6.72 -2.75 11.69
C LEU A 37 7.87 -1.93 12.29
N ASP A 38 8.80 -2.59 12.98
CA ASP A 38 10.07 -1.95 13.33
C ASP A 38 10.79 -1.54 12.03
N PRO A 39 11.42 -0.36 11.95
CA PRO A 39 12.14 0.08 10.75
C PRO A 39 13.22 -0.88 10.24
N LYS A 40 13.73 -1.79 11.08
CA LYS A 40 14.69 -2.83 10.69
C LYS A 40 14.04 -4.03 9.99
N ASP A 41 12.72 -4.21 10.14
CA ASP A 41 11.99 -5.36 9.63
C ASP A 41 11.50 -5.10 8.19
N VAL A 42 11.41 -6.18 7.41
CA VAL A 42 10.93 -6.14 6.03
C VAL A 42 9.53 -6.73 5.95
N GLU A 43 8.63 -6.04 5.23
CA GLU A 43 7.29 -6.59 4.96
C GLU A 43 7.39 -7.96 4.24
N PRO A 44 6.58 -8.96 4.62
CA PRO A 44 6.48 -10.22 3.91
C PRO A 44 6.17 -10.05 2.41
N GLY A 45 6.79 -10.87 1.56
CA GLY A 45 6.60 -10.80 0.11
C GLY A 45 5.15 -11.05 -0.35
N ASN A 46 4.42 -11.93 0.35
CA ASN A 46 2.98 -12.14 0.09
C ASN A 46 2.15 -11.14 0.90
N LYS A 47 2.06 -9.90 0.39
CA LYS A 47 1.31 -8.81 1.05
C LYS A 47 -0.17 -9.11 1.20
N VAL A 48 -0.77 -9.88 0.29
CA VAL A 48 -2.20 -10.23 0.35
C VAL A 48 -2.48 -11.08 1.59
N LYS A 49 -1.75 -12.19 1.75
CA LYS A 49 -1.89 -13.08 2.91
C LYS A 49 -1.58 -12.34 4.20
N TRP A 50 -0.54 -11.52 4.21
CA TRP A 50 -0.13 -10.81 5.41
C TRP A 50 -1.15 -9.75 5.84
N TYR A 51 -1.61 -8.89 4.94
CA TYR A 51 -2.59 -7.85 5.28
C TYR A 51 -3.93 -8.46 5.69
N GLY A 52 -4.36 -9.53 5.01
CA GLY A 52 -5.53 -10.31 5.42
C GLY A 52 -5.39 -10.87 6.83
N GLY A 53 -4.26 -11.53 7.13
CA GLY A 53 -3.98 -12.06 8.46
C GLY A 53 -3.96 -10.98 9.56
N LEU A 54 -3.41 -9.79 9.28
CA LEU A 54 -3.46 -8.68 10.23
C LEU A 54 -4.89 -8.25 10.56
N VAL A 55 -5.80 -8.26 9.59
CA VAL A 55 -7.21 -7.95 9.82
C VAL A 55 -7.90 -9.10 10.56
N ASP A 56 -7.72 -10.33 10.11
CA ASP A 56 -8.35 -11.51 10.70
C ASP A 56 -7.93 -11.75 12.16
N GLU A 57 -6.68 -11.40 12.50
CA GLU A 57 -6.13 -11.45 13.86
C GLU A 57 -6.52 -10.23 14.72
N GLY A 58 -7.27 -9.26 14.18
CA GLY A 58 -7.63 -8.03 14.89
C GLY A 58 -6.42 -7.12 15.20
N LYS A 59 -5.32 -7.28 14.45
CA LYS A 59 -4.12 -6.44 14.60
C LYS A 59 -4.27 -5.08 13.93
N VAL A 60 -5.11 -4.96 12.90
CA VAL A 60 -5.47 -3.70 12.24
C VAL A 60 -6.94 -3.74 11.80
N ASP A 61 -7.59 -2.59 11.77
CA ASP A 61 -8.96 -2.42 11.31
C ASP A 61 -9.02 -1.97 9.84
N ALA A 62 -7.99 -1.25 9.39
CA ALA A 62 -7.89 -0.76 8.03
C ALA A 62 -6.43 -0.70 7.54
N TYR A 63 -6.24 -0.80 6.23
CA TYR A 63 -4.95 -0.64 5.58
C TYR A 63 -5.09 -0.06 4.18
N ASN A 64 -4.08 0.66 3.73
CA ASN A 64 -4.02 1.20 2.38
C ASN A 64 -3.48 0.18 1.37
N CYS A 65 -4.02 0.22 0.16
CA CYS A 65 -3.52 -0.54 -0.98
C CYS A 65 -3.88 0.14 -2.30
N CYS A 66 -3.23 -0.25 -3.41
CA CYS A 66 -3.57 0.28 -4.72
C CYS A 66 -4.95 -0.22 -5.18
N ALA A 67 -5.61 0.55 -6.05
CA ALA A 67 -6.96 0.24 -6.54
C ALA A 67 -7.09 -1.18 -7.11
N TRP A 68 -6.13 -1.62 -7.94
CA TRP A 68 -6.14 -2.98 -8.49
C TRP A 68 -6.01 -4.07 -7.43
N ALA A 69 -5.18 -3.86 -6.39
CA ALA A 69 -5.09 -4.81 -5.28
C ALA A 69 -6.36 -4.84 -4.44
N ALA A 70 -7.04 -3.70 -4.27
CA ALA A 70 -8.32 -3.66 -3.59
C ALA A 70 -9.38 -4.48 -4.35
N LEU A 71 -9.47 -4.30 -5.67
CA LEU A 71 -10.40 -5.04 -6.52
C LEU A 71 -10.10 -6.55 -6.52
N ASP A 72 -8.85 -6.95 -6.73
CA ASP A 72 -8.42 -8.36 -6.73
C ASP A 72 -8.65 -9.06 -5.38
N ARG A 73 -8.54 -8.34 -4.25
CA ARG A 73 -8.83 -8.92 -2.92
C ARG A 73 -10.33 -9.04 -2.64
N LEU A 74 -11.15 -8.22 -3.29
CA LEU A 74 -12.60 -8.22 -3.11
C LEU A 74 -13.32 -9.12 -4.12
N SER A 75 -12.66 -9.52 -5.22
CA SER A 75 -13.27 -10.38 -6.24
C SER A 75 -13.74 -11.72 -5.69
N ASP A 76 -13.10 -12.22 -4.65
CA ASP A 76 -13.41 -13.51 -4.03
C ASP A 76 -14.64 -13.46 -3.10
N GLY A 77 -15.33 -12.30 -3.00
CA GLY A 77 -16.58 -12.17 -2.26
C GLY A 77 -16.43 -12.14 -0.73
N GLY A 78 -15.25 -11.77 -0.23
CA GLY A 78 -14.96 -11.67 1.21
C GLY A 78 -15.76 -10.57 1.94
N LYS A 79 -15.59 -10.50 3.26
CA LYS A 79 -16.28 -9.54 4.14
C LYS A 79 -15.69 -8.12 4.12
N ASN A 80 -14.52 -7.95 3.53
CA ASN A 80 -13.81 -6.68 3.48
C ASN A 80 -14.53 -5.66 2.59
N ARG A 81 -14.29 -4.36 2.83
CA ARG A 81 -14.90 -3.27 2.08
C ARG A 81 -13.88 -2.17 1.80
N ILE A 82 -14.03 -1.49 0.68
CA ILE A 82 -13.34 -0.21 0.43
C ILE A 82 -14.12 0.87 1.19
N VAL A 83 -13.47 1.48 2.18
CA VAL A 83 -14.07 2.52 3.04
C VAL A 83 -13.64 3.94 2.67
N GLY A 84 -12.67 4.07 1.78
CA GLY A 84 -12.16 5.33 1.29
C GLY A 84 -11.33 5.12 0.03
N ALA A 85 -11.24 6.16 -0.80
CA ALA A 85 -10.40 6.19 -1.97
C ALA A 85 -9.75 7.56 -2.06
N THR A 86 -8.48 7.59 -2.46
CA THR A 86 -7.76 8.83 -2.73
C THR A 86 -7.16 8.78 -4.13
N SER A 87 -7.24 9.92 -4.84
CA SER A 87 -6.56 10.16 -6.11
C SER A 87 -5.18 10.82 -5.92
N SER A 88 -4.84 11.20 -4.68
CA SER A 88 -3.75 12.16 -4.40
C SER A 88 -2.33 11.60 -4.53
N MET A 89 -2.17 10.35 -4.97
CA MET A 89 -0.86 9.74 -5.13
C MET A 89 -0.66 9.20 -6.54
N ASN A 90 -0.59 10.13 -7.49
CA ASN A 90 0.10 9.95 -8.78
C ASN A 90 1.61 9.78 -8.58
N TYR A 91 2.03 8.90 -7.65
CA TYR A 91 3.43 8.49 -7.61
C TYR A 91 3.70 7.75 -8.91
N ALA A 92 4.53 8.34 -9.76
CA ALA A 92 5.07 7.63 -10.90
C ALA A 92 5.81 6.41 -10.35
N PHE A 93 5.29 5.22 -10.63
CA PHE A 93 6.04 3.97 -10.47
C PHE A 93 7.29 4.12 -11.33
N SER A 94 8.39 4.50 -10.70
CA SER A 94 9.65 4.80 -11.37
C SER A 94 10.59 3.62 -11.18
N ILE A 95 11.22 3.18 -12.26
CA ILE A 95 12.27 2.19 -12.21
C ILE A 95 13.57 2.94 -11.95
N PHE A 96 14.13 2.76 -10.76
CA PHE A 96 15.46 3.28 -10.42
C PHE A 96 16.51 2.28 -10.88
N VAL A 97 17.58 2.80 -11.48
CA VAL A 97 18.73 2.00 -11.94
C VAL A 97 20.00 2.48 -11.22
N PRO A 98 21.02 1.62 -11.07
CA PRO A 98 22.32 2.04 -10.55
C PRO A 98 22.89 3.24 -11.32
N PRO A 99 23.66 4.15 -10.67
CA PRO A 99 24.21 5.34 -11.32
C PRO A 99 25.04 5.04 -12.58
N ASP A 100 25.74 3.90 -12.60
CA ASP A 100 26.59 3.41 -13.68
C ASP A 100 25.84 2.55 -14.72
N SER A 101 24.55 2.29 -14.52
CA SER A 101 23.71 1.60 -15.50
C SER A 101 23.76 2.30 -16.85
N LYS A 102 23.59 1.56 -17.95
CA LYS A 102 23.46 2.14 -19.31
C LYS A 102 22.01 2.53 -19.66
N ILE A 103 21.04 2.18 -18.82
CA ILE A 103 19.62 2.49 -19.03
C ILE A 103 19.40 3.99 -18.81
N ARG A 104 18.88 4.69 -19.82
CA ARG A 104 18.61 6.13 -19.81
C ARG A 104 17.18 6.47 -20.23
N GLN A 105 16.49 5.56 -20.90
CA GLN A 105 15.12 5.72 -21.38
C GLN A 105 14.37 4.40 -21.30
N VAL A 106 13.03 4.47 -21.37
CA VAL A 106 12.15 3.28 -21.24
C VAL A 106 12.46 2.23 -22.30
N THR A 107 12.83 2.64 -23.52
CA THR A 107 13.18 1.70 -24.60
C THR A 107 14.43 0.87 -24.32
N ASP A 108 15.32 1.32 -23.44
CA ASP A 108 16.50 0.54 -23.05
C ASP A 108 16.14 -0.66 -22.15
N LEU A 109 14.90 -0.70 -21.65
CA LEU A 109 14.33 -1.82 -20.90
C LEU A 109 13.68 -2.88 -21.81
N ALA A 110 13.69 -2.69 -23.13
CA ALA A 110 13.22 -3.72 -24.06
C ALA A 110 13.97 -5.04 -23.83
N ASP A 111 13.19 -6.13 -23.74
CA ASP A 111 13.68 -7.50 -23.51
C ASP A 111 14.51 -7.69 -22.23
N LYS A 112 14.39 -6.78 -21.26
CA LYS A 112 14.98 -6.94 -19.92
C LYS A 112 13.98 -7.59 -18.98
N GLU A 113 14.47 -8.53 -18.17
CA GLU A 113 13.70 -9.06 -17.06
C GLU A 113 13.55 -7.99 -15.97
N ILE A 114 12.31 -7.74 -15.56
CA ILE A 114 11.98 -6.80 -14.48
C ILE A 114 11.19 -7.58 -13.43
N LEU A 115 11.80 -7.75 -12.26
CA LEU A 115 11.12 -8.37 -11.12
C LEU A 115 10.09 -7.40 -10.54
N VAL A 116 8.87 -7.87 -10.37
CA VAL A 116 7.77 -7.10 -9.80
C VAL A 116 7.21 -7.77 -8.56
N ASN A 117 6.73 -6.97 -7.60
CA ASN A 117 6.07 -7.50 -6.41
C ASN A 117 4.71 -8.09 -6.78
N LEU A 118 4.53 -9.39 -6.56
CA LEU A 118 3.29 -10.12 -6.86
C LEU A 118 2.08 -9.48 -6.16
N ARG A 119 0.98 -9.30 -6.90
CA ARG A 119 -0.30 -8.74 -6.42
C ARG A 119 -0.15 -7.36 -5.74
N THR A 120 0.71 -6.53 -6.31
CA THR A 120 0.83 -5.11 -5.99
C THR A 120 0.68 -4.27 -7.28
N GLY A 121 0.65 -2.94 -7.16
CA GLY A 121 0.50 -2.03 -8.31
C GLY A 121 1.44 -2.36 -9.47
N SER A 122 2.71 -2.65 -9.19
CA SER A 122 3.69 -3.01 -10.23
C SER A 122 3.34 -4.30 -10.96
N HIS A 123 2.73 -5.28 -10.29
CA HIS A 123 2.28 -6.52 -10.95
C HIS A 123 1.12 -6.24 -11.90
N TYR A 124 0.07 -5.56 -11.41
CA TYR A 124 -1.12 -5.28 -12.23
C TYR A 124 -0.82 -4.35 -13.41
N CYS A 125 0.13 -3.42 -13.28
CA CYS A 125 0.59 -2.57 -14.38
C CYS A 125 1.36 -3.32 -15.48
N ASN A 126 1.78 -4.57 -15.23
CA ASN A 126 2.53 -5.40 -16.19
C ASN A 126 1.73 -6.63 -16.67
N LEU A 127 0.44 -6.74 -16.29
CA LEU A 127 -0.43 -7.77 -16.85
C LEU A 127 -0.71 -7.44 -18.33
N ARG A 128 -0.52 -8.43 -19.20
CA ARG A 128 -0.88 -8.36 -20.62
C ARG A 128 -2.27 -8.94 -20.85
#